data_AF-A0A4R1B3C3-F1
#
_entry.id   AF-A0A4R1B3C3-F1
#
_cell.length_a   1.000
_cell.length_b   1.000
_cell.length_c   1.000
_cell.angle_alpha   90.00
_cell.angle_beta   90.00
_cell.angle_gamma   90.00
#
_symmetry.space_group_name_H-M   'P 1'
#
loop_
_entity.id
_entity.type
_entity.pdbx_description
1 polymer ?
#
loop_
_entity_poly.entity_id
_entity_poly.type
_entity_poly.pdbx_seq_one_letter_code
_entity_poly.pdbx_strand_id
1 'polypeptide(L)'
;MIDLNTFADGALSERANVELQKILENIHDPNTDAKKARKLTLTITLSADDKRDVVLTNVVAKSTLAPAKPIESKLIMDMDNKGKITGAELKSGLKGQTYIDVETEEIKDDRGTKIVNFKN
;
A
#
# COMPACT_ATOMS: atom_id res chain seq x y z
N MET A 1 37.73 19.48 7.47
CA MET A 1 36.78 18.35 7.64
C MET A 1 35.39 18.91 7.41
N ILE A 2 34.55 18.25 6.60
CA ILE A 2 33.16 18.71 6.35
C ILE A 2 32.29 18.21 7.50
N ASP A 3 31.53 19.11 8.13
CA ASP A 3 30.52 18.76 9.14
C ASP A 3 29.16 18.59 8.46
N LEU A 4 28.57 17.41 8.60
CA LEU A 4 27.30 17.06 7.97
C LEU A 4 26.10 17.75 8.62
N ASN A 5 26.21 18.17 9.90
CA ASN A 5 25.11 18.84 10.59
C ASN A 5 24.88 20.26 10.05
N THR A 6 25.97 20.93 9.64
CA THR A 6 25.96 22.27 9.05
C THR A 6 26.03 22.25 7.52
N PHE A 7 26.13 21.05 6.92
CA PHE A 7 26.22 20.89 5.48
C PHE A 7 24.92 21.30 4.77
N ALA A 8 25.07 21.99 3.62
CA ALA A 8 23.95 22.56 2.87
C ALA A 8 23.01 23.39 3.77
N ASP A 9 23.58 24.24 4.62
CA ASP A 9 22.88 25.12 5.57
C ASP A 9 21.93 24.36 6.52
N GLY A 10 22.24 23.10 6.85
CA GLY A 10 21.42 22.26 7.71
C GLY A 10 20.21 21.62 7.00
N ALA A 11 19.97 21.94 5.73
CA ALA A 11 18.85 21.40 4.95
C ALA A 11 18.93 19.87 4.81
N LEU A 12 20.13 19.29 4.87
CA LEU A 12 20.33 17.85 4.86
C LEU A 12 19.64 17.17 6.06
N SER A 13 19.86 17.72 7.26
CA SER A 13 19.28 17.22 8.51
C SER A 13 17.76 17.38 8.51
N GLU A 14 17.26 18.52 8.03
CA GLU A 14 15.81 18.76 7.91
C GLU A 14 15.14 17.75 6.97
N ARG A 15 15.71 17.51 5.78
CA ARG A 15 15.17 16.55 4.81
C ARG A 15 15.20 15.12 5.34
N ALA A 16 16.27 14.74 6.03
CA ALA A 16 16.36 13.43 6.67
C ALA A 16 15.30 13.27 7.78
N ASN A 17 15.08 14.29 8.60
CA ASN A 17 14.08 14.27 9.68
C ASN A 17 12.66 14.10 9.14
N VAL A 18 12.30 14.80 8.06
CA VAL A 18 10.97 14.67 7.43
C VAL A 18 10.72 13.24 6.96
N GLU A 19 11.70 12.63 6.29
CA GLU A 19 11.55 11.26 5.78
C GLU A 19 11.60 10.21 6.90
N LEU A 20 12.38 10.46 7.97
CA LEU A 20 12.35 9.63 9.18
C LEU A 20 10.98 9.66 9.85
N GLN A 21 10.36 10.83 9.95
CA GLN A 21 9.02 10.95 10.54
C GLN A 21 7.99 10.11 9.76
N LYS A 22 8.01 10.16 8.42
CA LYS A 22 7.15 9.30 7.58
C LYS A 22 7.37 7.81 7.82
N ILE A 23 8.64 7.40 7.99
CA ILE A 23 8.98 6.01 8.32
C ILE A 23 8.39 5.63 9.68
N LEU A 24 8.50 6.49 10.69
CA LEU A 24 7.95 6.24 12.02
C LEU A 24 6.41 6.14 12.00
N GLU A 25 5.74 7.06 11.31
CA GLU A 25 4.29 7.02 11.10
C GLU A 25 3.86 5.72 10.40
N ASN A 26 4.60 5.32 9.37
CA ASN A 26 4.35 4.07 8.67
C ASN A 26 4.65 2.82 9.52
N ILE A 27 5.54 2.86 10.51
CA ILE A 27 5.74 1.76 11.48
C ILE A 27 4.59 1.69 12.46
N HIS A 28 4.10 2.84 12.91
CA HIS A 28 3.01 2.94 13.87
C HIS A 28 1.65 2.52 13.29
N ASP A 29 1.47 2.65 11.97
CA ASP A 29 0.23 2.27 11.28
C ASP A 29 -0.08 0.75 11.42
N PRO A 30 -1.17 0.35 12.11
CA PRO A 30 -1.55 -1.05 12.29
C PRO A 30 -1.95 -1.74 10.99
N ASN A 31 -2.24 -0.97 9.93
CA ASN A 31 -2.55 -1.49 8.60
C ASN A 31 -1.31 -1.86 7.81
N THR A 32 -0.11 -1.67 8.34
CA THR A 32 1.14 -2.08 7.70
C THR A 32 1.79 -3.25 8.45
N ASP A 33 2.72 -3.94 7.80
CA ASP A 33 3.49 -5.00 8.46
C ASP A 33 4.58 -4.40 9.36
N ALA A 34 4.52 -4.70 10.65
CA ALA A 34 5.47 -4.20 11.65
C ALA A 34 6.91 -4.73 11.45
N LYS A 35 7.07 -5.92 10.86
CA LYS A 35 8.38 -6.57 10.66
C LYS A 35 9.03 -6.20 9.34
N LYS A 36 8.29 -5.62 8.37
CA LYS A 36 8.87 -5.20 7.10
C LYS A 36 9.86 -4.07 7.29
N ALA A 37 11.04 -4.22 6.72
CA ALA A 37 12.08 -3.19 6.76
C ALA A 37 11.65 -1.96 5.95
N ARG A 38 11.84 -0.77 6.53
CA ARG A 38 11.73 0.52 5.86
C ARG A 38 13.13 1.09 5.68
N LYS A 39 13.33 1.87 4.62
CA LYS A 39 14.66 2.41 4.27
C LYS A 39 14.58 3.91 4.10
N LEU A 40 15.57 4.62 4.61
CA LEU A 40 15.86 6.00 4.24
C LEU A 40 17.09 6.00 3.33
N THR A 41 17.03 6.71 2.21
CA THR A 41 18.15 6.89 1.30
C THR A 41 18.40 8.37 1.11
N LEU A 42 19.60 8.81 1.45
CA LEU A 42 20.09 10.15 1.22
C LEU A 42 21.09 10.12 0.06
N THR A 43 20.84 10.93 -0.97
CA THR A 43 21.69 11.04 -2.15
C THR A 43 22.24 12.46 -2.19
N ILE A 44 23.57 12.58 -2.13
CA ILE A 44 24.28 13.84 -2.29
C ILE A 44 25.01 13.78 -3.63
N THR A 45 24.72 14.75 -4.52
CA THR A 45 25.36 14.86 -5.82
C THR A 45 26.18 16.14 -5.84
N LEU A 46 27.49 16.00 -6.08
CA LEU A 46 28.41 17.12 -6.20
C LEU A 46 28.93 17.19 -7.63
N SER A 47 28.84 18.37 -8.23
CA SER A 47 29.36 18.66 -9.57
C SER A 47 30.10 19.99 -9.54
N ALA A 48 31.22 20.07 -10.24
CA ALA A 48 32.01 21.29 -10.36
C ALA A 48 32.17 21.65 -11.83
N ASP A 49 32.47 22.92 -12.11
CA ASP A 49 32.84 23.37 -13.44
C ASP A 49 34.34 23.12 -13.74
N ASP A 50 34.81 23.53 -14.91
CA ASP A 50 36.19 23.32 -15.34
C ASP A 50 37.23 24.04 -14.45
N LYS A 51 36.81 25.11 -13.78
CA LYS A 51 37.68 25.90 -12.89
C LYS A 51 37.81 25.26 -11.50
N ARG A 52 36.82 24.42 -11.10
CA ARG A 52 36.83 23.54 -9.90
C ARG A 52 36.96 24.28 -8.56
N ASP A 53 36.66 25.55 -8.56
CA ASP A 53 36.64 26.49 -7.44
C ASP A 53 35.23 26.67 -6.86
N VAL A 54 34.18 26.27 -7.60
CA VAL A 54 32.80 26.20 -7.11
C VAL A 54 32.24 24.79 -7.30
N VAL A 55 31.67 24.23 -6.23
CA VAL A 55 31.00 22.92 -6.26
C VAL A 55 29.51 23.11 -6.03
N LEU A 56 28.72 22.78 -7.06
CA LEU A 56 27.28 22.69 -6.95
C LEU A 56 26.92 21.39 -6.24
N THR A 57 26.19 21.52 -5.14
CA THR A 57 25.79 20.40 -4.28
C THR A 57 24.27 20.28 -4.28
N ASN A 58 23.77 19.08 -4.57
CA ASN A 58 22.37 18.74 -4.51
C ASN A 58 22.14 17.61 -3.49
N VAL A 59 21.11 17.73 -2.66
CA VAL A 59 20.78 16.75 -1.61
C VAL A 59 19.33 16.29 -1.79
N VAL A 60 19.14 14.98 -1.94
CA VAL A 60 17.84 14.34 -2.10
C VAL A 60 17.66 13.29 -1.01
N ALA A 61 16.54 13.34 -0.29
CA ALA A 61 16.14 12.32 0.68
C ALA A 61 14.92 11.57 0.16
N LYS A 62 14.94 10.23 0.24
CA LYS A 62 13.83 9.37 -0.17
C LYS A 62 13.63 8.24 0.85
N SER A 63 12.40 8.06 1.31
CA SER A 63 12.00 6.90 2.10
C SER A 63 11.39 5.79 1.23
N THR A 64 11.58 4.53 1.66
CA THR A 64 10.87 3.34 1.19
C THR A 64 10.06 2.81 2.35
N LEU A 65 8.74 2.91 2.23
CA LEU A 65 7.78 2.53 3.26
C LEU A 65 7.30 1.09 3.08
N ALA A 66 6.79 0.49 4.16
CA ALA A 66 6.09 -0.78 4.03
C ALA A 66 4.72 -0.55 3.36
N PRO A 67 4.33 -1.42 2.40
CA PRO A 67 2.99 -1.34 1.83
C PRO A 67 1.94 -1.69 2.89
N ALA A 68 0.72 -1.19 2.69
CA ALA A 68 -0.44 -1.63 3.45
C ALA A 68 -0.61 -3.15 3.34
N LYS A 69 -1.15 -3.76 4.39
CA LYS A 69 -1.51 -5.18 4.42
C LYS A 69 -2.47 -5.46 3.26
N PRO A 70 -2.26 -6.54 2.51
CA PRO A 70 -3.15 -6.89 1.43
C PRO A 70 -4.55 -7.19 1.98
N ILE A 71 -5.56 -6.63 1.34
CA ILE A 71 -6.96 -7.03 1.56
C ILE A 71 -7.24 -8.10 0.51
N GLU A 72 -7.39 -9.34 0.97
CA GLU A 72 -7.73 -10.46 0.08
C GLU A 72 -9.24 -10.50 -0.14
N SER A 73 -9.65 -10.60 -1.40
CA SER A 73 -11.04 -10.85 -1.77
C SER A 73 -11.08 -11.97 -2.80
N LYS A 74 -12.02 -12.89 -2.65
CA LYS A 74 -12.23 -14.00 -3.59
C LYS A 74 -13.26 -13.57 -4.62
N LEU A 75 -12.96 -13.80 -5.89
CA LEU A 75 -13.86 -13.48 -7.01
C LEU A 75 -14.36 -14.79 -7.64
N ILE A 76 -15.67 -14.89 -7.85
CA ILE A 76 -16.30 -15.87 -8.73
C ILE A 76 -16.26 -15.34 -10.15
N MET A 77 -15.74 -16.14 -11.08
CA MET A 77 -15.84 -15.86 -12.51
C MET A 77 -16.90 -16.76 -13.15
N ASP A 78 -17.69 -16.21 -14.06
CA ASP A 78 -18.69 -16.92 -14.84
C ASP A 78 -18.73 -16.41 -16.28
N MET A 79 -19.22 -17.23 -17.21
CA MET A 79 -19.37 -16.84 -18.61
C MET A 79 -20.85 -16.69 -18.91
N ASP A 80 -21.25 -15.52 -19.39
CA ASP A 80 -22.64 -15.32 -19.81
C ASP A 80 -22.95 -16.06 -21.12
N ASN A 81 -24.24 -16.21 -21.44
CA ASN A 81 -24.70 -16.89 -22.66
C ASN A 81 -24.28 -16.18 -23.97
N LYS A 82 -23.59 -15.04 -23.89
CA LYS A 82 -23.05 -14.27 -25.02
C LYS A 82 -21.53 -14.38 -25.11
N GLY A 83 -20.91 -15.25 -24.31
CA GLY A 83 -19.46 -15.46 -24.28
C GLY A 83 -18.68 -14.36 -23.55
N LYS A 84 -19.35 -13.46 -22.83
CA LYS A 84 -18.71 -12.42 -22.03
C LYS A 84 -18.41 -12.95 -20.64
N ILE A 85 -17.15 -12.83 -20.23
CA ILE A 85 -16.72 -13.15 -18.87
C ILE A 85 -17.30 -12.09 -17.92
N THR A 86 -18.02 -12.55 -16.90
CA THR A 86 -18.57 -11.77 -15.81
C THR A 86 -17.97 -12.24 -14.49
N GLY A 87 -17.87 -11.35 -13.51
CA GLY A 87 -17.31 -11.66 -12.20
C GLY A 87 -18.12 -11.07 -11.07
N ALA A 88 -18.22 -11.77 -9.96
CA ALA A 88 -18.84 -11.33 -8.72
C ALA A 88 -17.94 -11.68 -7.54
N GLU A 89 -17.97 -10.88 -6.48
CA GLU A 89 -17.25 -11.23 -5.25
C GLU A 89 -17.89 -12.47 -4.60
N LEU A 90 -17.06 -13.48 -4.27
CA LEU A 90 -17.48 -14.70 -3.61
C LEU A 90 -17.74 -14.39 -2.13
N LYS A 91 -19.00 -14.44 -1.71
CA LYS A 91 -19.40 -14.20 -0.32
C LYS A 91 -19.59 -15.49 0.47
N SER A 92 -19.79 -16.62 -0.21
CA SER A 92 -19.81 -17.94 0.42
C SER A 92 -18.42 -18.60 0.45
N GLY A 93 -18.28 -19.74 1.13
CA GLY A 93 -17.01 -20.47 1.18
C GLY A 93 -16.59 -21.11 -0.16
N LEU A 94 -17.57 -21.44 -1.01
CA LEU A 94 -17.40 -22.15 -2.28
C LEU A 94 -18.38 -21.64 -3.35
N LYS A 95 -17.96 -21.61 -4.62
CA LYS A 95 -18.85 -21.28 -5.76
C LYS A 95 -20.05 -22.25 -5.78
N GLY A 96 -21.26 -21.70 -5.91
CA GLY A 96 -22.53 -22.42 -5.89
C GLY A 96 -23.05 -22.80 -4.49
N GLN A 97 -22.34 -22.46 -3.42
CA GLN A 97 -22.78 -22.73 -2.05
C GLN A 97 -23.68 -21.61 -1.52
N THR A 98 -24.88 -21.97 -1.07
CA THR A 98 -25.75 -21.08 -0.30
C THR A 98 -25.24 -20.94 1.13
N TYR A 99 -25.32 -19.75 1.71
CA TYR A 99 -24.97 -19.52 3.11
C TYR A 99 -26.10 -18.78 3.83
N ILE A 100 -26.17 -18.97 5.14
CA ILE A 100 -27.06 -18.18 6.00
C ILE A 100 -26.26 -16.97 6.46
N ASP A 101 -26.77 -15.80 6.13
CA ASP A 101 -26.20 -14.54 6.58
C ASP A 101 -26.63 -14.31 8.03
N VAL A 102 -25.66 -14.38 8.95
CA VAL A 102 -25.91 -14.33 10.39
C VAL A 102 -26.40 -12.97 10.90
N GLU A 103 -26.23 -11.90 10.11
CA GLU A 103 -26.70 -10.56 10.48
C GLU A 103 -28.15 -10.32 10.03
N THR A 104 -28.53 -10.91 8.90
CA THR A 104 -29.86 -10.71 8.30
C THR A 104 -30.80 -11.90 8.50
N GLU A 105 -30.29 -13.03 9.01
CA GLU A 105 -31.00 -14.33 9.12
C GLU A 105 -31.54 -14.85 7.77
N GLU A 106 -31.00 -14.34 6.67
CA GLU A 106 -31.45 -14.66 5.31
C GLU A 106 -30.58 -15.74 4.66
N ILE A 107 -31.21 -16.62 3.89
CA ILE A 107 -30.49 -17.56 3.01
C ILE A 107 -30.08 -16.79 1.75
N LYS A 108 -28.77 -16.75 1.48
CA LYS A 108 -28.19 -16.09 0.30
C LYS A 108 -27.42 -17.10 -0.55
N ASP A 109 -27.34 -16.85 -1.85
CA ASP A 109 -26.50 -17.60 -2.79
C ASP A 109 -25.01 -17.26 -2.60
N ASP A 110 -24.14 -17.88 -3.40
CA ASP A 110 -22.69 -17.68 -3.36
C ASP A 110 -22.22 -16.25 -3.68
N ARG A 111 -23.12 -15.43 -4.24
CA ARG A 111 -22.91 -14.02 -4.64
C ARG A 111 -23.54 -13.04 -3.65
N GLY A 112 -24.23 -13.52 -2.62
CA GLY A 112 -24.93 -12.68 -1.64
C GLY A 112 -26.36 -12.29 -2.06
N THR A 113 -26.91 -12.89 -3.10
CA THR A 113 -28.30 -12.67 -3.53
C THR A 113 -29.25 -13.46 -2.62
N LYS A 114 -30.26 -12.81 -2.05
CA LYS A 114 -31.28 -13.46 -1.21
C LYS A 114 -32.05 -14.52 -2.01
N ILE A 115 -32.07 -15.76 -1.51
CA ILE A 115 -32.90 -16.84 -2.03
C ILE A 115 -34.19 -16.86 -1.21
N VAL A 116 -35.22 -16.16 -1.69
CA VAL A 116 -36.56 -16.25 -1.11
C VAL A 116 -37.22 -17.51 -1.66
N ASN A 117 -37.39 -18.55 -0.86
CA ASN A 117 -38.15 -19.72 -1.26
C ASN A 117 -39.40 -19.86 -0.38
N PHE A 118 -40.45 -19.12 -0.73
CA PHE A 118 -41.82 -19.48 -0.32
C PHE A 118 -42.46 -20.21 -1.50
N LYS A 119 -42.35 -21.54 -1.52
CA LYS A 119 -43.32 -22.36 -2.25
C LYS A 119 -44.43 -22.72 -1.25
N ASN A 120 -45.57 -22.06 -1.38
CA ASN A 120 -46.85 -22.63 -0.94
C ASN A 120 -47.21 -23.81 -1.84
#